data_AF-A0A968YZY5-F1
#
_entry.id   AF-A0A968YZY5-F1
#
_cell.length_a   1.000
_cell.length_b   1.000
_cell.length_c   1.000
_cell.angle_alpha   90.00
_cell.angle_beta   90.00
_cell.angle_gamma   90.00
#
_symmetry.space_group_name_H-M   'P 1'
#
loop_
_entity.id
_entity.type
_entity.pdbx_description
1 polymer ?
#
loop_
_entity_poly.entity_id
_entity_poly.type
_entity_poly.pdbx_seq_one_letter_code
_entity_poly.pdbx_strand_id
1 'polypeptide(L)'
;MSRVIIVVNCGINTSGKRNSASSVINKMVTAIEQSIPTHSPNTIVEVVAASALGSENKPGQSQHGNLIYCPLTIQLPDWFKFPAHDIFKACRDIEGRRQWVERKLGYKTSIKDSCLGDLWLPVVLTKKSSFYGEVIGEGAIPNSYEQSIDTLASVKEALRQSLKKI
;
A
#
# COMPACT_ATOMS: atom_id res chain seq x y z
N MET A 1 -14.30 -1.16 26.10
CA MET A 1 -13.61 -2.25 25.38
C MET A 1 -13.26 -1.72 24.00
N SER A 2 -12.01 -1.88 23.55
CA SER A 2 -11.57 -1.43 22.23
C SER A 2 -11.69 -2.58 21.24
N ARG A 3 -11.94 -2.28 19.96
CA ARG A 3 -12.03 -3.28 18.91
C ARG A 3 -11.10 -2.90 17.78
N VAL A 4 -10.31 -3.85 17.28
CA VAL A 4 -9.46 -3.66 16.12
C VAL A 4 -9.93 -4.61 15.03
N ILE A 5 -10.25 -4.07 13.86
CA ILE A 5 -10.63 -4.85 12.68
C ILE A 5 -9.48 -4.81 11.68
N ILE A 6 -8.81 -5.95 11.50
CA ILE A 6 -7.80 -6.15 10.48
C ILE A 6 -8.51 -6.52 9.17
N VAL A 7 -8.35 -5.68 8.15
CA VAL A 7 -8.99 -5.91 6.84
C VAL A 7 -7.98 -6.52 5.88
N VAL A 8 -8.30 -7.68 5.31
CA VAL A 8 -7.41 -8.44 4.41
C VAL A 8 -8.07 -8.69 3.06
N ASN A 9 -7.25 -8.92 2.03
CA ASN A 9 -7.72 -9.30 0.70
C ASN A 9 -7.63 -10.82 0.47
N CYS A 10 -8.31 -11.60 1.30
CA CYS A 10 -8.40 -13.05 1.13
C CYS A 10 -9.78 -13.56 1.54
N GLY A 11 -10.22 -14.67 0.95
CA GLY A 11 -11.46 -15.34 1.36
C GLY A 11 -11.34 -15.85 2.80
N ILE A 12 -12.14 -15.30 3.70
CA ILE A 12 -12.31 -15.86 5.05
C ILE A 12 -13.58 -16.72 4.98
N ASN A 13 -13.50 -17.99 5.37
CA ASN A 13 -14.70 -18.81 5.40
C ASN A 13 -15.61 -18.41 6.59
N THR A 14 -16.87 -18.84 6.56
CA THR A 14 -17.90 -18.51 7.55
C THR A 14 -17.59 -18.95 8.99
N SER A 15 -16.51 -19.71 9.21
CA SER A 15 -16.01 -20.11 10.54
C SER A 15 -14.82 -19.28 11.03
N GLY A 16 -14.47 -18.18 10.34
CA GLY A 16 -13.30 -17.34 10.68
C GLY A 16 -11.96 -17.98 10.32
N LYS A 17 -11.97 -19.16 9.67
CA LYS A 17 -10.76 -19.89 9.29
C LYS A 17 -10.28 -19.41 7.93
N ARG A 18 -9.03 -18.94 7.91
CA ARG A 18 -8.37 -18.30 6.76
C ARG A 18 -8.13 -19.35 5.65
N ASN A 19 -8.99 -19.38 4.64
CA ASN A 19 -8.81 -20.25 3.47
C ASN A 19 -8.13 -19.44 2.37
N SER A 20 -6.86 -19.73 2.09
CA SER A 20 -6.09 -19.06 1.01
C SER A 20 -5.64 -17.63 1.32
N ALA A 21 -5.19 -17.35 2.54
CA ALA A 21 -4.29 -16.21 2.76
C ALA A 21 -2.87 -16.63 2.36
N SER A 22 -2.18 -15.81 1.56
CA SER A 22 -0.75 -16.05 1.28
C SER A 22 0.03 -16.18 2.60
N SER A 23 1.11 -16.97 2.62
CA SER A 23 1.96 -17.13 3.80
C SER A 23 2.35 -15.79 4.44
N VAL A 24 2.52 -14.76 3.61
CA VAL A 24 2.82 -13.38 4.03
C VAL A 24 1.67 -12.73 4.79
N ILE A 25 0.44 -12.76 4.25
CA ILE A 25 -0.74 -12.17 4.94
C ILE A 25 -0.95 -12.86 6.28
N ASN A 26 -0.78 -14.18 6.34
CA ASN A 26 -0.91 -14.91 7.60
C ASN A 26 0.12 -14.46 8.64
N LYS A 27 1.39 -14.29 8.23
CA LYS A 27 2.45 -13.78 9.13
C LYS A 27 2.12 -12.36 9.64
N MET A 28 1.67 -11.47 8.76
CA MET A 28 1.30 -10.10 9.13
C MET A 28 0.12 -10.08 10.11
N VAL A 29 -0.95 -10.81 9.81
CA VAL A 29 -2.13 -10.91 10.67
C VAL A 29 -1.74 -11.47 12.04
N THR A 30 -1.02 -12.60 12.07
CA THR A 30 -0.59 -13.22 13.33
C THR A 30 0.29 -12.28 14.15
N ALA A 31 1.22 -11.55 13.53
CA ALA A 31 2.06 -10.59 14.24
C ALA A 31 1.23 -9.47 14.89
N ILE A 32 0.23 -8.94 14.18
CA ILE A 32 -0.63 -7.87 14.70
C ILE A 32 -1.54 -8.40 15.80
N GLU A 33 -2.20 -9.55 15.58
CA GLU A 33 -3.04 -10.25 16.56
C GLU A 33 -2.27 -10.53 17.87
N GLN A 34 -0.98 -10.84 17.79
CA GLN A 34 -0.12 -11.06 18.96
C GLN A 34 0.33 -9.76 19.63
N SER A 35 0.61 -8.70 18.86
CA SER A 35 1.15 -7.44 19.40
C SER A 35 0.13 -6.55 20.12
N ILE A 36 -1.13 -6.58 19.68
CA ILE A 36 -2.18 -5.70 20.22
C ILE A 36 -2.51 -6.05 21.69
N PRO A 37 -2.74 -7.34 22.06
CA PRO A 37 -3.02 -7.70 23.43
C PRO A 37 -1.88 -7.36 24.41
N THR A 38 -0.62 -7.38 23.93
CA THR A 38 0.55 -6.98 24.75
C THR A 38 0.47 -5.54 25.23
N HIS A 39 -0.09 -4.63 24.42
CA HIS A 39 -0.16 -3.19 24.73
C HIS A 39 -1.56 -2.75 25.16
N SER A 40 -2.59 -3.54 24.87
CA SER A 40 -3.98 -3.22 25.15
C SER A 40 -4.79 -4.51 25.38
N PRO A 41 -4.66 -5.15 26.55
CA PRO A 41 -5.15 -6.50 26.83
C PRO A 41 -6.68 -6.65 26.73
N ASN A 42 -7.43 -5.56 26.87
CA ASN A 42 -8.89 -5.54 26.75
C ASN A 42 -9.37 -5.21 25.32
N THR A 43 -8.52 -5.40 24.32
CA THR A 43 -8.83 -5.14 22.90
C THR A 43 -9.18 -6.43 22.20
N ILE A 44 -10.36 -6.48 21.59
CA ILE A 44 -10.76 -7.59 20.72
C ILE A 44 -10.18 -7.31 19.33
N VAL A 45 -9.48 -8.30 18.77
CA VAL A 45 -8.96 -8.25 17.40
C VAL A 45 -9.79 -9.19 16.54
N GLU A 46 -10.30 -8.67 15.42
CA GLU A 46 -11.08 -9.41 14.43
C GLU A 46 -10.44 -9.26 13.05
N VAL A 47 -10.47 -10.32 12.26
CA VAL A 47 -9.93 -10.31 10.89
C VAL A 47 -11.08 -10.48 9.91
N VAL A 48 -11.19 -9.58 8.94
CA VAL A 48 -12.32 -9.50 8.02
C VAL A 48 -11.82 -9.34 6.59
N ALA A 49 -12.47 -10.02 5.64
CA ALA A 49 -12.16 -9.83 4.23
C ALA A 49 -12.68 -8.48 3.76
N ALA A 50 -11.94 -7.80 2.87
CA ALA A 50 -12.37 -6.53 2.29
C ALA A 50 -13.72 -6.65 1.56
N SER A 51 -14.00 -7.80 0.95
CA SER A 51 -15.28 -8.12 0.30
C SER A 51 -16.42 -8.37 1.29
N ALA A 52 -16.11 -8.76 2.53
CA ALA A 52 -17.07 -8.98 3.60
C ALA A 52 -17.33 -7.70 4.42
N LEU A 53 -16.67 -6.59 4.09
CA LEU A 53 -17.04 -5.28 4.62
C LEU A 53 -18.45 -4.97 4.10
N GLY A 54 -19.45 -5.13 4.98
CA GLY A 54 -20.82 -4.76 4.67
C GLY A 54 -20.93 -3.25 4.45
N SER A 55 -21.75 -2.84 3.48
CA SER A 55 -22.11 -1.44 3.23
C SER A 55 -22.96 -0.81 4.36
N GLU A 56 -23.07 -1.47 5.52
CA GLU A 56 -23.87 -1.01 6.65
C GLU A 56 -23.18 0.16 7.38
N ASN A 57 -23.06 1.29 6.70
CA ASN A 57 -23.29 2.57 7.37
C ASN A 57 -24.77 2.58 7.77
N LYS A 58 -25.11 1.97 8.91
CA LYS A 58 -26.35 2.33 9.60
C LYS A 58 -26.10 3.70 10.24
N PRO A 59 -26.71 4.79 9.74
CA PRO A 59 -26.63 6.07 10.42
C PRO A 59 -27.33 5.91 11.77
N GLY A 60 -26.54 5.74 12.84
CA GLY A 60 -27.07 5.41 14.17
C GLY A 60 -26.25 4.43 15.00
N GLN A 61 -25.21 3.77 14.48
CA GLN A 61 -24.23 3.07 15.35
C GLN A 61 -23.23 4.06 15.95
N SER A 62 -23.76 5.04 16.68
CA SER A 62 -22.99 5.71 17.70
C SER A 62 -23.04 4.84 18.96
N GLN A 63 -21.85 4.55 19.50
CA GLN A 63 -21.56 4.43 20.95
C GLN A 63 -21.52 3.01 21.53
N HIS A 64 -20.31 2.45 21.57
CA HIS A 64 -19.58 2.12 22.81
C HIS A 64 -18.37 1.21 22.51
N GLY A 65 -17.31 1.79 21.94
CA GLY A 65 -16.03 1.12 21.76
C GLY A 65 -15.10 1.89 20.83
N ASN A 66 -13.83 2.03 21.21
CA ASN A 66 -12.78 2.59 20.37
C ASN A 66 -12.52 1.58 19.23
N LEU A 67 -13.21 1.74 18.09
CA LEU A 67 -13.09 0.87 16.93
C LEU A 67 -12.01 1.41 15.99
N ILE A 68 -10.99 0.61 15.72
CA ILE A 68 -9.87 0.95 14.85
C ILE A 68 -9.85 -0.02 13.68
N TYR A 69 -9.79 0.50 12.46
CA TYR A 69 -9.55 -0.30 11.27
C TYR A 69 -8.06 -0.33 10.93
N CYS A 70 -7.53 -1.53 10.68
CA CYS A 70 -6.15 -1.77 10.27
C CYS A 70 -6.13 -2.49 8.92
N PRO A 71 -6.30 -1.78 7.80
CA PRO A 71 -6.31 -2.43 6.50
C PRO A 71 -4.91 -2.88 6.07
N LEU A 72 -4.78 -4.16 5.75
CA LEU A 72 -3.59 -4.79 5.16
C LEU A 72 -3.72 -4.95 3.64
N THR A 73 -4.67 -4.26 3.03
CA THR A 73 -4.90 -4.25 1.59
C THR A 73 -5.32 -2.88 1.10
N ILE A 74 -4.81 -2.46 -0.06
CA ILE A 74 -5.27 -1.27 -0.76
C ILE A 74 -6.57 -1.49 -1.56
N GLN A 75 -7.02 -2.74 -1.69
CA GLN A 75 -8.26 -3.12 -2.38
C GLN A 75 -9.46 -3.01 -1.43
N LEU A 76 -9.81 -1.79 -1.05
CA LEU A 76 -10.96 -1.46 -0.19
C LEU A 76 -12.11 -0.85 -1.01
N PRO A 77 -13.37 -1.04 -0.63
CA PRO A 77 -14.46 -0.33 -1.29
C PRO A 77 -14.33 1.19 -1.20
N ASP A 78 -14.74 1.93 -2.23
CA ASP A 78 -14.58 3.39 -2.25
C ASP A 78 -15.41 4.12 -1.19
N TRP A 79 -16.52 3.51 -0.76
CA TRP A 79 -17.38 3.99 0.31
C TRP A 79 -16.77 3.80 1.71
N PHE A 80 -15.75 2.95 1.86
CA PHE A 80 -15.17 2.63 3.17
C PHE A 80 -14.29 3.78 3.66
N LYS A 81 -14.74 4.50 4.70
CA LYS A 81 -14.03 5.67 5.25
C LYS A 81 -13.19 5.30 6.46
N PHE A 82 -11.92 5.69 6.42
CA PHE A 82 -10.96 5.56 7.51
C PHE A 82 -9.87 6.64 7.35
N PRO A 83 -9.05 6.93 8.37
CA PRO A 83 -8.14 8.09 8.36
C PRO A 83 -7.19 8.18 7.17
N ALA A 84 -6.74 7.04 6.61
CA ALA A 84 -5.81 7.01 5.47
C ALA A 84 -6.49 6.64 4.13
N HIS A 85 -7.81 6.82 4.01
CA HIS A 85 -8.60 6.47 2.81
C HIS A 85 -8.02 7.08 1.52
N ASP A 86 -7.70 8.37 1.53
CA ASP A 86 -7.20 9.06 0.34
C ASP A 86 -5.83 8.54 -0.11
N ILE A 87 -4.97 8.15 0.84
CA ILE A 87 -3.67 7.54 0.53
C ILE A 87 -3.89 6.20 -0.16
N PHE A 88 -4.77 5.34 0.38
CA PHE A 88 -5.06 4.04 -0.19
C PHE A 88 -5.70 4.15 -1.57
N LYS A 89 -6.60 5.11 -1.75
CA LYS A 89 -7.20 5.43 -3.06
C LYS A 89 -6.13 5.87 -4.06
N ALA A 90 -5.22 6.75 -3.66
CA ALA A 90 -4.11 7.19 -4.50
C ALA A 90 -3.16 6.03 -4.86
N CYS A 91 -2.86 5.13 -3.92
CA CYS A 91 -2.03 3.95 -4.16
C CYS A 91 -2.68 2.92 -5.10
N ARG A 92 -4.02 2.86 -5.17
CA ARG A 92 -4.74 2.00 -6.12
C ARG A 92 -4.72 2.57 -7.55
N ASP A 93 -4.75 3.89 -7.68
CA ASP A 93 -4.78 4.61 -8.95
C ASP A 93 -3.38 4.99 -9.44
N ILE A 94 -2.48 4.00 -9.61
CA ILE A 94 -1.11 4.24 -10.04
C ILE A 94 -1.08 4.95 -11.41
N GLU A 95 -1.95 4.53 -12.33
CA GLU A 95 -2.03 5.10 -13.67
C GLU A 95 -2.50 6.57 -13.64
N GLY A 96 -3.56 6.88 -12.90
CA GLY A 96 -3.99 8.27 -12.72
C GLY A 96 -2.95 9.13 -12.00
N ARG A 97 -2.16 8.55 -11.07
CA ARG A 97 -1.01 9.25 -10.46
C ARG A 97 0.07 9.57 -11.50
N ARG A 98 0.42 8.62 -12.38
CA ARG A 98 1.40 8.85 -13.45
C ARG A 98 0.94 9.96 -14.41
N GLN A 99 -0.31 9.90 -14.87
CA GLN A 99 -0.90 10.95 -15.72
C GLN A 99 -0.97 12.30 -15.01
N TRP A 100 -1.17 12.32 -13.70
CA TRP A 100 -1.12 13.55 -12.92
C TRP A 100 0.29 14.14 -12.90
N VAL A 101 1.33 13.31 -12.71
CA VAL A 101 2.75 13.75 -12.77
C VAL A 101 3.08 14.34 -14.14
N GLU A 102 2.72 13.66 -15.23
CA GLU A 102 2.94 14.15 -16.59
C GLU A 102 2.26 15.51 -16.83
N ARG A 103 0.98 15.63 -16.46
CA ARG A 103 0.21 16.86 -16.73
C ARG A 103 0.55 18.02 -15.81
N LYS A 104 0.88 17.76 -14.55
CA LYS A 104 1.05 18.83 -13.54
C LYS A 104 2.50 19.21 -13.31
N LEU A 105 3.42 18.26 -13.46
CA LEU A 105 4.83 18.48 -13.22
C LEU A 105 5.64 18.49 -14.52
N GLY A 106 5.03 18.02 -15.62
CA GLY A 106 5.67 17.95 -16.93
C GLY A 106 6.70 16.84 -17.02
N TYR A 107 6.84 15.94 -16.05
CA TYR A 107 7.85 14.87 -16.14
C TYR A 107 7.29 13.67 -16.87
N LYS A 108 8.09 13.09 -17.78
CA LYS A 108 7.77 11.81 -18.40
C LYS A 108 7.65 10.71 -17.35
N THR A 109 6.64 9.85 -17.50
CA THR A 109 6.49 8.63 -16.70
C THR A 109 6.65 7.39 -17.58
N SER A 110 6.90 6.23 -16.97
CA SER A 110 7.19 4.98 -17.67
C SER A 110 6.01 4.36 -18.43
N ILE A 111 4.88 5.06 -18.57
CA ILE A 111 3.68 4.59 -19.32
C ILE A 111 4.06 4.11 -20.74
N LYS A 112 5.16 4.63 -21.31
CA LYS A 112 5.57 4.35 -22.70
C LYS A 112 7.00 3.79 -22.87
N ASP A 113 7.75 3.61 -21.77
CA ASP A 113 9.16 3.19 -21.82
C ASP A 113 9.33 1.81 -21.18
N SER A 114 9.20 0.75 -21.97
CA SER A 114 9.36 -0.65 -21.53
C SER A 114 10.81 -1.08 -21.34
N CYS A 115 11.79 -0.24 -21.71
CA CYS A 115 13.21 -0.60 -21.75
C CYS A 115 13.93 -0.56 -20.39
N LEU A 116 13.30 -0.04 -19.34
CA LEU A 116 13.93 0.14 -18.02
C LEU A 116 13.60 -0.97 -17.00
N GLY A 117 12.78 -1.96 -17.39
CA GLY A 117 12.41 -3.09 -16.52
C GLY A 117 11.76 -2.67 -15.20
N ASP A 118 11.95 -3.47 -14.15
CA ASP A 118 11.41 -3.26 -12.80
C ASP A 118 12.30 -2.34 -11.93
N LEU A 119 12.84 -1.28 -12.53
CA LEU A 119 13.70 -0.29 -11.86
C LEU A 119 12.92 0.99 -11.51
N TRP A 120 13.11 1.45 -10.29
CA TRP A 120 12.38 2.59 -9.72
C TRP A 120 13.40 3.58 -9.17
N LEU A 121 13.39 4.82 -9.68
CA LEU A 121 14.23 5.91 -9.16
C LEU A 121 13.36 6.88 -8.36
N PRO A 122 13.48 6.92 -7.02
CA PRO A 122 12.78 7.91 -6.21
C PRO A 122 13.23 9.32 -6.57
N VAL A 123 12.27 10.22 -6.81
CA VAL A 123 12.53 11.63 -7.12
C VAL A 123 11.84 12.51 -6.10
N VAL A 124 12.61 13.37 -5.43
CA VAL A 124 12.09 14.39 -4.52
C VAL A 124 12.21 15.74 -5.20
N LEU A 125 11.07 16.33 -5.56
CA LEU A 125 11.02 17.67 -6.13
C LEU A 125 10.94 18.71 -5.01
N THR A 126 11.88 19.64 -5.00
CA THR A 126 11.85 20.80 -4.10
C THR A 126 11.72 22.09 -4.91
N LYS A 127 11.51 23.22 -4.22
CA LYS A 127 11.45 24.54 -4.86
C LYS A 127 12.74 24.92 -5.59
N LYS A 128 13.90 24.38 -5.17
CA LYS A 128 15.23 24.74 -5.70
C LYS A 128 15.75 23.74 -6.72
N SER A 129 15.55 22.45 -6.47
CA SER A 129 16.11 21.38 -7.28
C SER A 129 15.35 20.06 -7.10
N SER A 130 15.60 19.13 -8.02
CA SER A 130 15.20 17.73 -7.89
C SER A 130 16.33 16.95 -7.22
N PHE A 131 15.99 16.11 -6.25
CA PHE A 131 16.91 15.15 -5.65
C PHE A 131 16.52 13.75 -6.10
N TYR A 132 17.53 12.94 -6.42
CA TYR A 132 17.35 11.55 -6.81
C TYR A 132 17.80 10.66 -5.67
N GLY A 133 16.92 9.76 -5.24
CA GLY A 133 17.28 8.70 -4.32
C GLY A 133 18.14 7.64 -5.01
N GLU A 134 18.44 6.59 -4.26
CA GLU A 134 19.07 5.40 -4.83
C GLU A 134 18.05 4.58 -5.63
N VAL A 135 18.53 3.89 -6.67
CA VAL A 135 17.67 3.03 -7.49
C VAL A 135 17.18 1.86 -6.66
N ILE A 136 15.89 1.62 -6.73
CA ILE A 136 15.20 0.46 -6.18
C ILE A 136 14.95 -0.51 -7.33
N GLY A 137 15.16 -1.80 -7.11
CA GLY A 137 14.72 -2.83 -8.05
C GLY A 137 14.39 -4.13 -7.35
N GLU A 138 14.03 -5.13 -8.14
CA GLU A 138 13.75 -6.47 -7.64
C GLU A 138 15.03 -7.14 -7.10
N GLY A 139 14.93 -7.69 -5.90
CA GLY A 139 15.94 -8.55 -5.28
C GLY A 139 15.60 -10.03 -5.50
N ALA A 140 15.79 -10.85 -4.45
CA ALA A 140 15.40 -12.27 -4.50
C ALA A 140 13.89 -12.47 -4.76
N ILE A 141 13.57 -13.30 -5.77
CA ILE A 141 12.19 -13.71 -6.06
C ILE A 141 11.68 -14.67 -4.96
N PRO A 142 10.43 -14.54 -4.48
CA PRO A 142 9.42 -13.53 -4.84
C PRO A 142 9.34 -12.35 -3.84
N ASN A 143 8.95 -11.17 -4.34
CA ASN A 143 8.59 -9.98 -3.55
C ASN A 143 9.71 -9.40 -2.66
N SER A 144 10.98 -9.56 -3.02
CA SER A 144 12.06 -8.79 -2.41
C SER A 144 12.37 -7.57 -3.26
N TYR A 145 12.58 -6.43 -2.61
CA TYR A 145 13.04 -5.19 -3.25
C TYR A 145 14.25 -4.69 -2.49
N GLU A 146 15.24 -4.19 -3.22
CA GLU A 146 16.52 -3.75 -2.66
C GLU A 146 16.79 -2.30 -3.01
N GLN A 147 17.41 -1.57 -2.08
CA GLN A 147 17.84 -0.20 -2.26
C GLN A 147 19.17 0.03 -1.50
N SER A 148 20.27 0.39 -2.16
CA SER A 148 20.46 0.45 -3.62
C SER A 148 20.69 -0.93 -4.24
N ILE A 149 20.16 -1.17 -5.43
CA ILE A 149 20.65 -2.28 -6.26
C ILE A 149 21.97 -1.92 -6.95
N ASP A 150 22.87 -2.90 -7.07
CA ASP A 150 24.10 -2.72 -7.80
C ASP A 150 23.77 -2.64 -9.30
N THR A 151 23.84 -1.43 -9.84
CA THR A 151 23.47 -1.11 -11.21
C THR A 151 24.59 -0.33 -11.87
N LEU A 152 24.86 -0.67 -13.13
CA LEU A 152 25.82 0.04 -13.96
C LEU A 152 25.51 1.55 -13.95
N ALA A 153 26.55 2.37 -13.86
CA ALA A 153 26.42 3.83 -13.87
C ALA A 153 25.62 4.34 -15.09
N SER A 154 25.74 3.66 -16.23
CA SER A 154 24.97 3.95 -17.45
C SER A 154 23.45 3.80 -17.26
N VAL A 155 23.00 2.82 -16.47
CA VAL A 155 21.56 2.61 -16.19
C VAL A 155 21.05 3.70 -15.25
N LYS A 156 21.82 4.05 -14.20
CA LYS A 156 21.49 5.16 -13.30
C LYS A 156 21.36 6.48 -14.07
N GLU A 157 22.27 6.71 -15.01
CA GLU A 157 22.26 7.91 -15.84
C GLU A 157 21.10 7.89 -16.85
N ALA A 158 20.78 6.75 -17.46
CA ALA A 158 19.60 6.60 -18.31
C ALA A 158 18.29 6.88 -17.55
N LEU A 159 18.18 6.42 -16.29
CA LEU A 159 17.03 6.71 -15.42
C LEU A 159 16.92 8.19 -15.05
N ARG A 160 18.05 8.89 -14.86
CA ARG A 160 18.04 10.34 -14.65
C ARG A 160 17.66 11.08 -15.93
N GLN A 161 18.17 10.64 -17.07
CA GLN A 161 17.88 11.25 -18.37
C GLN A 161 16.47 10.96 -18.89
N SER A 162 15.80 9.90 -18.41
CA SER A 162 14.40 9.65 -18.75
C SER A 162 13.45 10.64 -18.07
N LEU A 163 13.88 11.27 -16.96
CA LEU A 163 13.17 12.34 -16.26
C LEU A 163 13.31 13.69 -16.96
N LYS A 164 13.06 13.72 -18.27
CA LYS A 164 12.95 14.96 -19.05
C LYS A 164 11.58 15.59 -18.82
N LYS A 165 11.57 16.92 -18.72
CA LYS A 165 10.34 17.68 -18.84
C LYS A 165 9.81 17.54 -20.28
N ILE A 166 8.55 17.16 -20.41
CA ILE A 166 7.73 17.16 -21.62
C ILE A 166 7.30 18.59 -21.92
#